data_AF-A0A7V4LR20-F1
#
_entry.id   AF-A0A7V4LR20-F1
#
_cell.length_a   1.000
_cell.length_b   1.000
_cell.length_c   1.000
_cell.angle_alpha   90.00
_cell.angle_beta   90.00
_cell.angle_gamma   90.00
#
_symmetry.space_group_name_H-M   'P 1'
#
loop_
_entity.id
_entity.type
_entity.pdbx_description
1 polymer ?
#
loop_
_entity_poly.entity_id
_entity_poly.type
_entity_poly.pdbx_seq_one_letter_code
_entity_poly.pdbx_strand_id
1 'polypeptide(L)'
;MAGDGTDIGVRKESILPVRGKKVLVVPLDWGLGHAARCIPIIYDLLESGCEVIIGGSGLSLTLLRKEFPELRYVLIRGSKVRIGGRGIQIFQFFRYLFFFIRFVEKEHKTLEKVIDEISPDVVISDNRYGLWSSRAHCILITHQLRPIFPGYLFWFSPFARRQILRWAGRFDEIWIPDEAGQNSLTGILNWGVSIRGVIIRHIGLLSRFQKLEPEKIDPELIPVPDILAVISGPEPQRSRFEKLLVRKLSDLPYRSVILQGTPSVSEVKKAASNVWLVSHLSSRQILYLMSEA
;
A
#
# COMPACT_ATOMS: atom_id res chain seq x y z
N MET A 1 46.08 -18.90 -3.39
CA MET A 1 44.84 -18.66 -4.17
C MET A 1 43.71 -19.40 -3.48
N ALA A 2 42.51 -18.82 -3.54
CA ALA A 2 41.25 -19.23 -2.91
C ALA A 2 41.06 -18.79 -1.45
N GLY A 3 39.97 -18.05 -1.22
CA GLY A 3 39.46 -17.70 0.09
C GLY A 3 39.09 -16.22 0.29
N ASP A 4 38.67 -15.50 -0.76
CA ASP A 4 38.09 -14.16 -0.59
C ASP A 4 36.67 -14.33 -0.03
N GLY A 5 36.57 -14.21 1.30
CA GLY A 5 35.31 -14.15 2.01
C GLY A 5 34.61 -12.84 1.65
N THR A 6 33.67 -12.91 0.72
CA THR A 6 32.71 -11.84 0.46
C THR A 6 31.85 -11.65 1.72
N ASP A 7 32.35 -10.77 2.59
CA ASP A 7 31.62 -10.11 3.64
C ASP A 7 30.52 -9.26 2.96
N ILE A 8 29.33 -9.85 2.82
CA ILE A 8 28.15 -9.15 2.30
C ILE A 8 27.78 -8.14 3.37
N GLY A 9 28.31 -6.93 3.21
CA GLY A 9 28.14 -5.81 4.12
C GLY A 9 26.67 -5.50 4.36
N VAL A 10 26.10 -6.09 5.41
CA VAL A 10 24.84 -5.64 6.01
C VAL A 10 25.18 -4.55 7.02
N ARG A 11 25.50 -3.35 6.53
CA ARG A 11 25.28 -2.15 7.33
C ARG A 11 23.79 -1.81 7.25
N LYS A 12 23.04 -2.26 8.26
CA LYS A 12 21.69 -1.77 8.60
C LYS A 12 21.79 -0.33 9.11
N GLU A 13 21.92 0.64 8.21
CA GLU A 13 21.50 2.00 8.53
C GLU A 13 19.98 2.05 8.36
N SER A 14 19.26 2.62 9.34
CA SER A 14 17.82 2.86 9.24
C SER A 14 17.52 3.51 7.90
N ILE A 15 16.57 2.95 7.14
CA ILE A 15 16.15 3.45 5.82
C ILE A 15 15.63 4.89 5.92
N LEU A 16 15.33 5.35 7.13
CA LEU A 16 14.62 6.59 7.40
C LEU A 16 15.52 7.60 8.12
N PRO A 17 15.69 8.83 7.59
CA PRO A 17 16.41 9.92 8.27
C PRO A 17 15.66 10.47 9.50
N VAL A 18 14.64 9.75 9.99
CA VAL A 18 13.70 10.17 11.03
C VAL A 18 13.97 9.35 12.29
N ARG A 19 14.56 9.98 13.32
CA ARG A 19 14.86 9.35 14.62
C ARG A 19 14.26 10.16 15.75
N GLY A 20 13.62 9.49 16.71
CA GLY A 20 13.06 10.12 17.91
C GLY A 20 12.00 11.18 17.63
N LYS A 21 11.25 11.03 16.53
CA LYS A 21 10.22 11.99 16.09
C LYS A 21 8.82 11.42 16.25
N LYS A 22 7.82 12.31 16.33
CA LYS A 22 6.41 11.92 16.22
C LYS A 22 6.00 11.86 14.74
N VAL A 23 5.59 10.68 14.28
CA VAL A 23 5.36 10.40 12.86
C VAL A 23 3.93 9.94 12.62
N LEU A 24 3.23 10.65 11.74
CA LEU A 24 1.89 10.29 11.28
C LEU A 24 1.99 9.53 9.94
N VAL A 25 1.63 8.24 9.93
CA VAL A 25 1.66 7.40 8.72
C VAL A 25 0.24 7.20 8.20
N VAL A 26 -0.02 7.57 6.93
CA VAL A 26 -1.38 7.62 6.38
C VAL A 26 -1.48 6.92 5.01
N PRO A 27 -1.74 5.60 4.97
CA PRO A 27 -1.92 4.87 3.72
C PRO A 27 -3.24 5.18 3.01
N LEU A 28 -3.25 4.93 1.69
CA LEU A 28 -4.44 4.96 0.86
C LEU A 28 -5.33 3.73 1.11
N ASP A 29 -6.65 3.91 1.08
CA ASP A 29 -7.64 2.84 1.30
C ASP A 29 -8.28 2.30 0.02
N TRP A 30 -7.46 1.92 -0.97
CA TRP A 30 -7.90 1.32 -2.24
C TRP A 30 -7.57 -0.18 -2.36
N GLY A 31 -7.40 -0.83 -1.22
CA GLY A 31 -6.96 -2.22 -1.10
C GLY A 31 -5.84 -2.34 -0.08
N LEU A 32 -5.55 -3.57 0.35
CA LEU A 32 -4.60 -3.80 1.45
C LEU A 32 -3.14 -3.54 1.08
N GLY A 33 -2.79 -3.53 -0.22
CA GLY A 33 -1.39 -3.36 -0.65
C GLY A 33 -0.76 -2.02 -0.23
N HIS A 34 -1.56 -0.97 -0.05
CA HIS A 34 -1.11 0.33 0.44
C HIS A 34 -0.81 0.31 1.95
N ALA A 35 -1.67 -0.32 2.76
CA ALA A 35 -1.35 -0.55 4.16
C ALA A 35 -0.19 -1.54 4.34
N ALA A 36 -0.17 -2.64 3.58
CA ALA A 36 0.82 -3.71 3.72
C ALA A 36 2.26 -3.23 3.44
N ARG A 37 2.47 -2.36 2.45
CA ARG A 37 3.80 -1.78 2.18
C ARG A 37 4.25 -0.80 3.27
N CYS A 38 3.32 -0.19 4.00
CA CYS A 38 3.64 0.71 5.12
C CYS A 38 4.05 -0.06 6.38
N ILE A 39 3.74 -1.36 6.49
CA ILE A 39 4.12 -2.20 7.64
C ILE A 39 5.64 -2.19 7.90
N PRO A 40 6.52 -2.53 6.93
CA PRO A 40 7.97 -2.50 7.17
C PRO A 40 8.47 -1.09 7.53
N ILE A 41 7.91 -0.04 6.92
CA ILE A 41 8.24 1.35 7.26
C ILE A 41 7.88 1.66 8.72
N ILE A 42 6.70 1.23 9.18
CA ILE A 42 6.28 1.44 10.57
C ILE A 42 7.21 0.69 11.53
N TYR A 43 7.60 -0.56 11.24
CA TYR A 43 8.58 -1.28 12.06
C TYR A 43 9.92 -0.53 12.14
N ASP A 44 10.46 -0.06 11.02
CA ASP A 44 11.73 0.66 11.00
C ASP A 44 11.66 2.01 11.75
N LEU A 45 10.51 2.70 11.71
CA LEU A 45 10.27 3.90 12.52
C LEU A 45 10.26 3.59 14.01
N LEU A 46 9.60 2.50 14.42
CA LEU A 46 9.58 2.06 15.82
C LEU A 46 10.97 1.63 16.30
N GLU A 47 11.72 0.88 15.49
CA GLU A 47 13.12 0.52 15.74
C GLU A 47 14.01 1.78 15.87
N SER A 48 13.65 2.87 15.18
CA SER A 48 14.34 4.17 15.24
C SER A 48 13.90 5.05 16.42
N GLY A 49 13.09 4.52 17.34
CA GLY A 49 12.61 5.22 18.53
C GLY A 49 11.57 6.31 18.27
N CYS A 50 10.88 6.27 17.12
CA CYS A 50 9.83 7.23 16.79
C CYS A 50 8.49 6.89 17.48
N GLU A 51 7.73 7.91 17.84
CA GLU A 51 6.32 7.75 18.23
C GLU A 51 5.48 7.70 16.95
N VAL A 52 4.95 6.51 16.60
CA VAL A 52 4.17 6.32 15.38
C VAL A 52 2.67 6.41 15.67
N ILE A 53 1.97 7.21 14.86
CA ILE A 53 0.52 7.35 14.88
C ILE A 53 -0.01 6.97 13.49
N ILE A 54 -1.05 6.14 13.46
CA ILE A 54 -1.61 5.62 12.21
C ILE A 54 -2.82 6.46 11.81
N GLY A 55 -2.74 7.17 10.69
CA GLY A 55 -3.87 7.86 10.10
C GLY A 55 -4.55 7.01 9.03
N GLY A 56 -5.87 7.11 8.88
CA GLY A 56 -6.54 6.53 7.72
C GLY A 56 -8.01 6.20 7.93
N SER A 57 -8.52 5.30 7.10
CA SER A 57 -9.89 4.78 7.22
C SER A 57 -10.02 3.40 6.55
N GLY A 58 -11.15 2.74 6.80
CA GLY A 58 -11.56 1.52 6.10
C GLY A 58 -10.61 0.32 6.31
N LEU A 59 -10.50 -0.55 5.31
CA LEU A 59 -9.83 -1.85 5.46
C LEU A 59 -8.33 -1.69 5.71
N SER A 60 -7.73 -0.65 5.14
CA SER A 60 -6.30 -0.34 5.32
C SER A 60 -5.99 0.03 6.77
N LEU A 61 -6.83 0.86 7.40
CA LEU A 61 -6.71 1.15 8.82
C LEU A 61 -7.00 -0.07 9.68
N THR A 62 -7.99 -0.89 9.32
CA THR A 62 -8.29 -2.14 10.05
C THR A 62 -7.12 -3.10 10.04
N LEU A 63 -6.43 -3.26 8.90
CA LEU A 63 -5.22 -4.08 8.80
C LEU A 63 -4.12 -3.57 9.73
N LEU A 64 -3.81 -2.28 9.64
CA LEU A 64 -2.73 -1.69 10.44
C LEU A 64 -3.03 -1.74 11.95
N ARG A 65 -4.29 -1.58 12.36
CA ARG A 65 -4.67 -1.72 13.77
C ARG A 65 -4.54 -3.15 14.29
N LYS A 66 -4.70 -4.16 13.43
CA LYS A 66 -4.47 -5.56 13.81
C LYS A 66 -2.99 -5.87 13.93
N GLU A 67 -2.16 -5.32 13.03
CA GLU A 67 -0.71 -5.51 13.05
C GLU A 67 -0.04 -4.75 14.21
N PHE A 68 -0.56 -3.55 14.53
CA PHE A 68 -0.01 -2.65 15.53
C PHE A 68 -1.07 -2.23 16.57
N PRO A 69 -1.54 -3.15 17.43
CA PRO A 69 -2.65 -2.90 18.35
C PRO A 69 -2.34 -1.80 19.39
N GLU A 70 -1.07 -1.63 19.74
CA GLU A 70 -0.59 -0.66 20.73
C GLU A 70 -0.49 0.78 20.17
N LEU A 71 -0.51 0.95 18.84
CA LEU A 71 -0.34 2.27 18.24
C LEU A 71 -1.63 3.09 18.25
N ARG A 72 -1.48 4.38 18.55
CA ARG A 72 -2.57 5.35 18.42
C ARG A 72 -2.97 5.50 16.96
N TYR A 73 -4.25 5.76 16.72
CA TYR A 73 -4.75 5.99 15.38
C TYR A 73 -5.69 7.19 15.30
N VAL A 74 -5.74 7.81 14.12
CA VAL A 74 -6.65 8.92 13.82
C VAL A 74 -7.39 8.69 12.51
N LEU A 75 -8.66 9.09 12.50
CA LEU A 75 -9.52 8.87 11.35
C LEU A 75 -9.31 9.97 10.31
N ILE A 76 -8.60 9.63 9.24
CA ILE A 76 -8.41 10.51 8.07
C ILE A 76 -9.08 9.84 6.88
N ARG A 77 -10.35 10.23 6.63
CA ARG A 77 -11.20 9.62 5.60
C ARG A 77 -10.53 9.67 4.23
N GLY A 78 -10.37 8.50 3.61
CA GLY A 78 -9.94 8.36 2.23
C GLY A 78 -11.09 8.52 1.22
N SER A 79 -10.74 8.59 -0.06
CA SER A 79 -11.70 8.56 -1.16
C SER A 79 -12.11 7.12 -1.42
N LYS A 80 -13.41 6.83 -1.39
CA LYS A 80 -13.91 5.55 -1.88
C LYS A 80 -13.96 5.60 -3.41
N VAL A 81 -12.98 4.98 -4.07
CA VAL A 81 -13.07 4.82 -5.52
C VAL A 81 -14.13 3.77 -5.82
N ARG A 82 -15.28 4.24 -6.31
CA ARG A 82 -16.23 3.40 -7.02
C ARG A 82 -15.80 3.36 -8.48
N ILE A 83 -15.12 2.29 -8.88
CA ILE A 83 -14.85 2.02 -10.29
C ILE A 83 -16.19 1.65 -10.94
N GLY A 84 -16.81 2.62 -11.61
CA GLY A 84 -18.11 2.46 -12.24
C GLY A 84 -18.06 1.52 -13.44
N GLY A 85 -19.17 0.80 -13.68
CA GLY A 85 -19.41 0.05 -14.91
C GLY A 85 -19.63 0.98 -16.13
N ARG A 86 -19.56 0.35 -17.32
CA ARG A 86 -19.54 0.93 -18.68
C ARG A 86 -20.33 2.25 -18.88
N GLY A 87 -19.71 3.22 -19.54
CA GLY A 87 -20.29 4.49 -20.01
C GLY A 87 -19.27 5.27 -20.86
N ILE A 88 -19.68 6.41 -21.45
CA ILE A 88 -18.82 7.26 -22.31
C ILE A 88 -17.58 7.67 -21.51
N GLN A 89 -16.43 7.08 -21.87
CA GLN A 89 -15.24 7.00 -21.01
C GLN A 89 -14.63 8.37 -20.69
N ILE A 90 -14.81 9.38 -21.56
CA ILE A 90 -14.16 10.69 -21.43
C ILE A 90 -14.88 11.65 -20.47
N PHE A 91 -16.21 11.74 -20.48
CA PHE A 91 -16.95 12.59 -19.52
C PHE A 91 -16.83 12.04 -18.10
N GLN A 92 -16.86 10.71 -17.96
CA GLN A 92 -16.58 10.07 -16.68
C GLN A 92 -15.18 10.40 -16.20
N PHE A 93 -14.18 10.38 -17.09
CA PHE A 93 -12.80 10.76 -16.78
C PHE A 93 -12.68 12.20 -16.24
N PHE A 94 -13.25 13.19 -16.92
CA PHE A 94 -13.21 14.59 -16.42
C PHE A 94 -13.92 14.76 -15.08
N ARG A 95 -15.06 14.07 -14.88
CA ARG A 95 -15.75 14.06 -13.59
C ARG A 95 -14.89 13.45 -12.49
N TYR A 96 -14.18 12.35 -12.77
CA TYR A 96 -13.24 11.75 -11.83
C TYR A 96 -12.07 12.67 -11.51
N LEU A 97 -11.51 13.35 -12.51
CA LEU A 97 -10.43 14.31 -12.31
C LEU A 97 -10.87 15.48 -11.42
N PHE A 98 -12.03 16.09 -11.71
CA PHE A 98 -12.56 17.18 -10.90
C PHE A 98 -12.82 16.73 -9.46
N PHE A 99 -13.41 15.54 -9.28
CA PHE A 99 -13.60 14.94 -7.96
C PHE A 99 -12.26 14.73 -7.25
N PHE A 100 -11.22 14.25 -7.96
CA PHE A 100 -9.90 14.03 -7.40
C PHE A 100 -9.24 15.33 -6.94
N ILE A 101 -9.33 16.41 -7.71
CA ILE A 101 -8.83 17.74 -7.31
C ILE A 101 -9.50 18.22 -6.02
N ARG A 102 -10.83 18.17 -5.96
CA ARG A 102 -11.59 18.56 -4.75
C ARG A 102 -11.27 17.67 -3.55
N PHE A 103 -11.00 16.38 -3.81
CA PHE A 103 -10.64 15.43 -2.78
C PHE A 103 -9.27 15.76 -2.19
N VAL A 104 -8.27 16.08 -3.01
CA VAL A 104 -6.94 16.53 -2.57
C VAL A 104 -7.04 17.78 -1.68
N GLU A 105 -7.86 18.76 -2.05
CA GLU A 105 -8.08 19.97 -1.22
C GLU A 105 -8.77 19.64 0.12
N LYS A 106 -9.73 18.73 0.11
CA LYS A 106 -10.43 18.29 1.32
C LYS A 106 -9.50 17.52 2.25
N GLU A 107 -8.65 16.67 1.71
CA GLU A 107 -7.61 15.95 2.46
C GLU A 107 -6.67 16.92 3.15
N HIS A 108 -6.18 17.93 2.43
CA HIS A 108 -5.31 18.95 3.01
C HIS A 108 -5.97 19.66 4.20
N LYS A 109 -7.21 20.13 4.05
CA LYS A 109 -7.97 20.73 5.16
C LYS A 109 -8.20 19.78 6.34
N THR A 110 -8.32 18.48 6.07
CA THR A 110 -8.50 17.47 7.12
C THR A 110 -7.17 17.25 7.85
N LEU A 111 -6.06 17.16 7.11
CA LEU A 111 -4.74 17.01 7.69
C LEU A 111 -4.38 18.20 8.56
N GLU A 112 -4.63 19.45 8.13
CA GLU A 112 -4.32 20.63 8.94
C GLU A 112 -5.00 20.58 10.32
N LYS A 113 -6.26 20.14 10.40
CA LYS A 113 -6.95 19.94 11.68
C LYS A 113 -6.29 18.85 12.54
N VAL A 114 -5.88 17.75 11.92
CA VAL A 114 -5.17 16.66 12.61
C VAL A 114 -3.81 17.13 13.12
N ILE A 115 -3.11 17.99 12.37
CA ILE A 115 -1.85 18.59 12.80
C ILE A 115 -2.08 19.53 14.00
N ASP A 116 -3.17 20.30 14.04
CA ASP A 116 -3.53 21.12 15.20
C ASP A 116 -3.69 20.28 16.47
N GLU A 117 -4.26 19.07 16.35
CA GLU A 117 -4.54 18.19 17.48
C GLU A 117 -3.30 17.40 17.95
N ILE A 118 -2.48 16.90 17.02
CA ILE A 118 -1.44 15.90 17.30
C ILE A 118 -0.04 16.48 17.24
N SER A 119 0.14 17.54 16.45
CA SER A 119 1.43 18.19 16.16
C SER A 119 2.53 17.18 15.80
N PRO A 120 2.37 16.39 14.72
CA PRO A 120 3.42 15.48 14.27
C PRO A 120 4.61 16.26 13.70
N ASP A 121 5.83 15.78 13.93
CA ASP A 121 7.04 16.30 13.29
C ASP A 121 7.08 15.92 11.81
N VAL A 122 6.60 14.70 11.49
CA VAL A 122 6.68 14.10 10.16
C VAL A 122 5.33 13.51 9.75
N VAL A 123 4.92 13.74 8.51
CA VAL A 123 3.74 13.12 7.89
C VAL A 123 4.20 12.25 6.72
N ILE A 124 3.96 10.94 6.80
CA ILE A 124 4.21 10.00 5.71
C ILE A 124 2.87 9.66 5.07
N SER A 125 2.67 10.13 3.84
CA SER A 125 1.48 9.90 3.03
C SER A 125 1.76 8.86 1.97
N ASP A 126 1.00 7.76 1.93
CA ASP A 126 1.09 6.81 0.82
C ASP A 126 -0.01 7.06 -0.21
N ASN A 127 0.41 7.52 -1.39
CA ASN A 127 -0.41 7.82 -2.56
C ASN A 127 -1.61 8.77 -2.31
N ARG A 128 -1.54 9.62 -1.28
CA ARG A 128 -2.55 10.63 -0.93
C ARG A 128 -1.97 12.04 -1.05
N TYR A 129 -2.12 12.62 -2.23
CA TYR A 129 -1.50 13.88 -2.64
C TYR A 129 -2.01 15.13 -1.87
N GLY A 130 -3.11 15.01 -1.12
CA GLY A 130 -3.60 16.10 -0.27
C GLY A 130 -2.98 16.16 1.12
N LEU A 131 -2.22 15.15 1.52
CA LEU A 131 -1.68 15.07 2.88
C LEU A 131 -0.29 15.71 3.00
N TRP A 132 -0.23 17.00 2.73
CA TRP A 132 0.96 17.84 2.92
C TRP A 132 0.62 19.03 3.82
N SER A 133 1.63 19.59 4.50
CA SER A 133 1.53 20.79 5.33
C SER A 133 2.88 21.48 5.40
N SER A 134 2.91 22.80 5.59
CA SER A 134 4.15 23.54 5.86
C SER A 134 4.58 23.47 7.33
N ARG A 135 3.79 22.83 8.20
CA ARG A 135 4.01 22.76 9.65
C ARG A 135 4.69 21.45 10.11
N ALA A 136 4.87 20.51 9.21
CA ALA A 136 5.51 19.22 9.45
C ALA A 136 6.29 18.80 8.20
N HIS A 137 7.33 17.99 8.38
CA HIS A 137 8.08 17.42 7.25
C HIS A 137 7.22 16.37 6.55
N CYS A 138 6.90 16.59 5.28
CA CYS A 138 5.93 15.79 4.54
C CYS A 138 6.62 14.90 3.51
N ILE A 139 6.33 13.60 3.59
CA ILE A 139 6.91 12.56 2.75
C ILE A 139 5.79 11.88 1.96
N LEU A 140 5.92 11.82 0.65
CA LEU A 140 4.99 11.12 -0.23
C LEU A 140 5.58 9.79 -0.68
N ILE A 141 4.91 8.69 -0.37
CA ILE A 141 5.19 7.39 -0.95
C ILE A 141 4.35 7.24 -2.24
N THR A 142 5.01 7.07 -3.38
CA THR A 142 4.31 6.88 -4.66
C THR A 142 5.17 6.15 -5.71
N HIS A 143 4.50 5.46 -6.62
CA HIS A 143 5.12 4.89 -7.82
C HIS A 143 4.58 5.50 -9.13
N GLN A 144 3.66 6.46 -9.05
CA GLN A 144 2.86 6.90 -10.18
C GLN A 144 3.11 8.39 -10.51
N LEU A 145 4.38 8.78 -10.65
CA LEU A 145 4.74 10.14 -11.06
C LEU A 145 4.47 10.39 -12.55
N ARG A 146 4.37 9.33 -13.35
CA ARG A 146 3.98 9.36 -14.77
C ARG A 146 2.78 8.45 -15.02
N PRO A 147 1.54 8.97 -14.93
CA PRO A 147 0.33 8.20 -15.19
C PRO A 147 0.27 7.74 -16.65
N ILE A 148 -0.05 6.47 -16.85
CA ILE A 148 -0.29 5.88 -18.17
C ILE A 148 -1.80 5.97 -18.44
N PHE A 149 -2.15 6.61 -19.55
CA PHE A 149 -3.53 6.70 -20.03
C PHE A 149 -3.76 5.73 -21.18
N PRO A 150 -4.98 5.19 -21.33
CA PRO A 150 -5.34 4.43 -22.53
C PRO A 150 -5.24 5.32 -23.77
N GLY A 151 -5.01 4.72 -24.95
CA GLY A 151 -4.63 5.45 -26.18
C GLY A 151 -5.54 6.63 -26.55
N TYR A 152 -6.86 6.50 -26.35
CA TYR A 152 -7.83 7.57 -26.64
C TYR A 152 -7.72 8.80 -25.71
N LEU A 153 -7.00 8.68 -24.58
CA LEU A 153 -6.71 9.75 -23.62
C LEU A 153 -5.21 10.10 -23.56
N PHE A 154 -4.38 9.57 -24.45
CA PHE A 154 -2.93 9.77 -24.40
C PHE A 154 -2.54 11.26 -24.45
N TRP A 155 -3.26 12.05 -25.26
CA TRP A 155 -3.07 13.51 -25.37
C TRP A 155 -3.25 14.27 -24.04
N PHE A 156 -3.94 13.67 -23.06
CA PHE A 156 -4.12 14.25 -21.73
C PHE A 156 -2.95 13.96 -20.77
N SER A 157 -2.08 13.00 -21.10
CA SER A 157 -0.96 12.58 -20.25
C SER A 157 -0.07 13.75 -19.79
N PRO A 158 0.32 14.72 -20.64
CA PRO A 158 1.14 15.86 -20.21
C PRO A 158 0.45 16.75 -19.15
N PHE A 159 -0.86 16.96 -19.29
CA PHE A 159 -1.63 17.76 -18.33
C PHE A 159 -1.75 17.03 -16.98
N ALA A 160 -2.14 15.77 -17.01
CA ALA A 160 -2.24 14.95 -15.80
C ALA A 160 -0.90 14.82 -15.08
N ARG A 161 0.18 14.58 -15.83
CA ARG A 161 1.54 14.55 -15.30
C ARG A 161 1.91 15.89 -14.65
N ARG A 162 1.67 17.02 -15.32
CA ARG A 162 1.93 18.36 -14.75
C ARG A 162 1.18 18.56 -13.43
N GLN A 163 -0.08 18.15 -13.38
CA GLN A 163 -0.89 18.29 -12.17
C GLN A 163 -0.40 17.38 -11.02
N ILE A 164 -0.03 16.13 -11.31
CA ILE A 164 0.57 15.21 -10.32
C ILE A 164 1.88 15.77 -9.80
N LEU A 165 2.78 16.22 -10.69
CA LEU A 165 4.05 16.82 -10.27
C LEU A 165 3.84 18.10 -9.46
N ARG A 166 2.81 18.91 -9.76
CA ARG A 166 2.43 20.07 -8.94
C ARG A 166 1.93 19.67 -7.55
N TRP A 167 1.26 18.53 -7.39
CA TRP A 167 0.87 18.05 -6.07
C TRP A 167 2.03 17.41 -5.33
N ALA A 168 2.79 16.54 -5.98
CA ALA A 168 3.99 15.92 -5.43
C ALA A 168 5.04 16.97 -5.01
N GLY A 169 5.14 18.07 -5.77
CA GLY A 169 6.00 19.21 -5.46
C GLY A 169 5.63 20.04 -4.23
N ARG A 170 4.60 19.64 -3.47
CA ARG A 170 4.25 20.24 -2.18
C ARG A 170 4.79 19.46 -0.98
N PHE A 171 5.38 18.29 -1.23
CA PHE A 171 6.04 17.47 -0.23
C PHE A 171 7.53 17.80 -0.19
N ASP A 172 8.15 17.58 0.96
CA ASP A 172 9.60 17.77 1.15
C ASP A 172 10.38 16.58 0.57
N GLU A 173 9.81 15.37 0.68
CA GLU A 173 10.39 14.15 0.12
C GLU A 173 9.38 13.29 -0.64
N ILE A 174 9.89 12.52 -1.60
CA ILE A 174 9.18 11.46 -2.29
C ILE A 174 9.96 10.17 -2.12
N TRP A 175 9.30 9.15 -1.59
CA TRP A 175 9.81 7.80 -1.51
C TRP A 175 9.17 6.92 -2.56
N ILE A 176 10.01 6.26 -3.34
CA ILE A 176 9.61 5.32 -4.39
C ILE A 176 9.89 3.91 -3.85
N PRO A 177 8.86 3.07 -3.57
CA PRO A 177 9.01 1.70 -3.05
C PRO A 177 9.56 0.70 -4.08
N ASP A 178 10.59 1.10 -4.81
CA ASP A 178 11.16 0.33 -5.90
C ASP A 178 12.67 0.47 -5.87
N GLU A 179 13.35 -0.42 -6.60
CA GLU A 179 14.79 -0.33 -6.80
C GLU A 179 15.15 0.85 -7.70
N ALA A 180 16.31 1.45 -7.47
CA ALA A 180 16.85 2.47 -8.35
C ALA A 180 17.43 1.86 -9.64
N GLY A 181 17.39 2.62 -10.73
CA GLY A 181 18.09 2.26 -11.97
C GLY A 181 17.41 1.15 -12.78
N GLN A 182 18.21 0.24 -13.34
CA GLN A 182 17.73 -0.79 -14.28
C GLN A 182 16.92 -1.90 -13.61
N ASN A 183 17.04 -2.07 -12.29
CA ASN A 183 16.32 -3.09 -11.52
C ASN A 183 14.91 -2.64 -11.10
N SER A 184 14.50 -1.41 -11.46
CA SER A 184 13.18 -0.87 -11.15
C SER A 184 12.07 -1.73 -11.77
N LEU A 185 11.17 -2.23 -10.94
CA LEU A 185 9.97 -2.96 -11.38
C LEU A 185 8.91 -2.03 -12.00
N THR A 186 8.93 -0.76 -11.63
CA THR A 186 7.95 0.24 -12.11
C THR A 186 8.33 0.89 -13.43
N GLY A 187 9.59 0.78 -13.85
CA GLY A 187 10.09 1.21 -15.14
C GLY A 187 9.70 2.66 -15.48
N ILE A 188 8.93 2.82 -16.56
CA ILE A 188 8.60 4.15 -17.12
C ILE A 188 7.78 5.05 -16.17
N LEU A 189 7.14 4.48 -15.14
CA LEU A 189 6.26 5.23 -14.23
C LEU A 189 7.01 6.25 -13.35
N ASN A 190 8.28 6.00 -13.05
CA ASN A 190 9.12 6.87 -12.22
C ASN A 190 10.41 7.34 -12.91
N TRP A 191 10.69 6.83 -14.11
CA TRP A 191 11.93 7.13 -14.83
C TRP A 191 12.16 8.63 -15.02
N GLY A 192 13.36 9.13 -14.70
CA GLY A 192 13.79 10.51 -14.98
C GLY A 192 12.85 11.59 -14.46
N VAL A 193 12.24 11.40 -13.29
CA VAL A 193 11.45 12.45 -12.63
C VAL A 193 12.36 13.23 -11.69
N SER A 194 12.42 14.53 -11.88
CA SER A 194 13.00 15.48 -10.92
C SER A 194 11.97 16.57 -10.63
N ILE A 195 11.89 16.98 -9.37
CA ILE A 195 11.02 18.06 -8.92
C ILE A 195 11.89 19.01 -8.11
N ARG A 196 11.88 20.29 -8.48
CA ARG A 196 12.71 21.30 -7.83
C ARG A 196 12.32 21.43 -6.35
N GLY A 197 13.30 21.32 -5.46
CA GLY A 197 13.10 21.49 -4.02
C GLY A 197 12.55 20.26 -3.30
N VAL A 198 12.41 19.11 -3.98
CA VAL A 198 11.92 17.87 -3.38
C VAL A 198 12.99 16.79 -3.46
N ILE A 199 13.26 16.12 -2.35
CA ILE A 199 14.22 15.02 -2.29
C ILE A 199 13.51 13.74 -2.77
N ILE A 200 14.08 13.04 -3.76
CA ILE A 200 13.53 11.78 -4.26
C ILE A 200 14.43 10.62 -3.83
N ARG A 201 13.86 9.63 -3.16
CA ARG A 201 14.57 8.44 -2.66
C ARG A 201 13.91 7.17 -3.18
N HIS A 202 14.73 6.22 -3.59
CA HIS A 202 14.30 4.84 -3.81
C HIS A 202 14.52 4.09 -2.51
N ILE A 203 13.46 3.52 -1.94
CA ILE A 203 13.51 2.84 -0.63
C ILE A 203 13.53 1.31 -0.78
N GLY A 204 13.76 0.82 -2.01
CA GLY A 204 13.80 -0.60 -2.33
C GLY A 204 12.43 -1.27 -2.26
N LEU A 205 12.42 -2.58 -2.49
CA LEU A 205 11.22 -3.39 -2.43
C LEU A 205 10.76 -3.59 -0.97
N LEU A 206 9.55 -3.12 -0.67
CA LEU A 206 8.94 -3.25 0.64
C LEU A 206 8.13 -4.54 0.73
N SER A 207 8.43 -5.37 1.73
CA SER A 207 7.65 -6.56 2.04
C SER A 207 7.32 -6.62 3.53
N ARG A 208 6.03 -6.83 3.83
CA ARG A 208 5.55 -7.07 5.20
C ARG A 208 6.02 -8.38 5.80
N PHE A 209 6.63 -9.26 5.01
CA PHE A 209 7.13 -10.56 5.45
C PHE A 209 8.61 -10.52 5.84
N GLN A 210 9.25 -9.35 5.79
CA GLN A 210 10.63 -9.19 6.26
C GLN A 210 10.69 -9.37 7.78
N LYS A 211 11.70 -10.11 8.26
CA LYS A 211 11.96 -10.33 9.69
C LYS A 211 10.80 -11.02 10.45
N LEU A 212 9.97 -11.82 9.76
CA LEU A 212 8.90 -12.59 10.38
C LEU A 212 9.20 -14.09 10.37
N GLU A 213 8.91 -14.75 11.48
CA GLU A 213 8.85 -16.21 11.55
C GLU A 213 7.43 -16.69 11.22
N PRO A 214 7.28 -17.78 10.45
CA PRO A 214 5.98 -18.33 10.10
C PRO A 214 5.26 -18.87 11.33
N GLU A 215 3.95 -18.65 11.39
CA GLU A 215 3.07 -19.17 12.44
C GLU A 215 2.21 -20.28 11.86
N LYS A 216 2.38 -21.50 12.37
CA LYS A 216 1.63 -22.66 11.89
C LYS A 216 0.13 -22.47 12.13
N ILE A 217 -0.64 -22.83 11.12
CA ILE A 217 -2.10 -22.85 11.18
C ILE A 217 -2.55 -24.29 11.42
N ASP A 218 -3.62 -24.44 12.19
CA ASP A 218 -4.32 -25.72 12.35
C ASP A 218 -4.80 -26.24 10.97
N PRO A 219 -4.27 -27.37 10.48
CA PRO A 219 -4.65 -27.94 9.20
C PRO A 219 -6.13 -28.36 9.11
N GLU A 220 -6.79 -28.59 10.26
CA GLU A 220 -8.22 -28.91 10.30
C GLU A 220 -9.09 -27.68 9.96
N LEU A 221 -8.62 -26.48 10.31
CA LEU A 221 -9.29 -25.23 9.99
C LEU A 221 -9.01 -24.79 8.56
N ILE A 222 -7.73 -24.77 8.17
CA ILE A 222 -7.28 -24.33 6.85
C ILE A 222 -6.25 -25.34 6.36
N PRO A 223 -6.52 -26.10 5.29
CA PRO A 223 -5.55 -27.05 4.79
C PRO A 223 -4.33 -26.32 4.22
N VAL A 224 -3.17 -26.96 4.28
CA VAL A 224 -2.00 -26.56 3.50
C VAL A 224 -2.39 -26.63 2.01
N PRO A 225 -2.42 -25.50 1.29
CA PRO A 225 -2.89 -25.47 -0.09
C PRO A 225 -1.78 -25.85 -1.04
N ASP A 226 -2.14 -26.50 -2.15
CA ASP A 226 -1.24 -26.61 -3.30
C ASP A 226 -1.34 -25.34 -4.18
N ILE A 227 -2.41 -24.54 -4.01
CA ILE A 227 -2.58 -23.23 -4.65
C ILE A 227 -3.05 -22.18 -3.63
N LEU A 228 -2.21 -21.17 -3.38
CA LEU A 228 -2.58 -20.01 -2.58
C LEU A 228 -2.90 -18.80 -3.48
N ALA A 229 -4.15 -18.37 -3.49
CA ALA A 229 -4.57 -17.15 -4.17
C ALA A 229 -4.77 -16.01 -3.16
N VAL A 230 -4.00 -14.93 -3.28
CA VAL A 230 -4.15 -13.75 -2.42
C VAL A 230 -4.79 -12.62 -3.22
N ILE A 231 -5.99 -12.21 -2.83
CA ILE A 231 -6.74 -11.15 -3.52
C ILE A 231 -7.02 -9.98 -2.60
N SER A 232 -6.95 -8.77 -3.16
CA SER A 232 -7.39 -7.54 -2.52
C SER A 232 -7.73 -6.50 -3.58
N GLY A 233 -8.38 -5.40 -3.19
CA GLY A 233 -8.65 -4.28 -4.09
C GLY A 233 -10.09 -3.78 -4.00
N PRO A 234 -10.46 -2.81 -4.85
CA PRO A 234 -11.75 -2.15 -4.78
C PRO A 234 -12.90 -3.02 -5.32
N GLU A 235 -14.07 -2.88 -4.71
CA GLU A 235 -15.30 -3.48 -5.20
C GLU A 235 -15.88 -2.71 -6.41
N PRO A 236 -16.53 -3.38 -7.38
CA PRO A 236 -16.92 -4.81 -7.39
C PRO A 236 -15.89 -5.77 -8.01
N GLN A 237 -14.72 -5.26 -8.42
CA GLN A 237 -13.77 -6.07 -9.21
C GLN A 237 -13.13 -7.19 -8.41
N ARG A 238 -12.83 -6.93 -7.12
CA ARG A 238 -12.36 -7.96 -6.18
C ARG A 238 -13.32 -9.15 -6.13
N SER A 239 -14.61 -8.90 -5.86
CA SER A 239 -15.63 -9.96 -5.79
C SER A 239 -15.83 -10.69 -7.13
N ARG A 240 -15.71 -9.99 -8.26
CA ARG A 240 -15.79 -10.63 -9.59
C ARG A 240 -14.61 -11.57 -9.83
N PHE A 241 -13.41 -11.15 -9.47
CA PHE A 241 -12.21 -11.98 -9.59
C PHE A 241 -12.26 -13.19 -8.64
N GLU A 242 -12.72 -13.00 -7.40
CA GLU A 242 -12.96 -14.08 -6.45
C GLU A 242 -13.87 -15.17 -7.03
N LYS A 243 -15.04 -14.78 -7.57
CA LYS A 243 -15.97 -15.73 -8.20
C LYS A 243 -15.36 -16.47 -9.39
N LEU A 244 -14.53 -15.78 -10.18
CA LEU A 244 -13.81 -16.39 -11.29
C LEU A 244 -12.79 -17.43 -10.80
N LEU A 245 -12.02 -17.10 -9.77
CA LEU A 245 -11.05 -18.01 -9.15
C LEU A 245 -11.75 -19.24 -8.56
N VAL A 246 -12.81 -19.06 -7.78
CA VAL A 246 -13.58 -20.17 -7.21
C VAL A 246 -14.07 -21.11 -8.32
N ARG A 247 -14.62 -20.57 -9.41
CA ARG A 247 -15.06 -21.39 -10.54
C ARG A 247 -13.90 -22.17 -11.16
N LYS A 248 -12.77 -21.51 -11.42
CA LYS A 248 -11.62 -22.14 -12.10
C LYS A 248 -10.88 -23.16 -11.22
N LEU A 249 -10.77 -22.89 -9.93
CA LEU A 249 -10.04 -23.75 -8.99
C LEU A 249 -10.89 -24.97 -8.58
N SER A 250 -12.21 -24.85 -8.55
CA SER A 250 -13.11 -25.99 -8.31
C SER A 250 -13.00 -27.09 -9.38
N ASP A 251 -12.57 -26.74 -10.60
CA ASP A 251 -12.40 -27.68 -11.71
C ASP A 251 -11.03 -28.41 -11.66
N LEU A 252 -10.15 -28.04 -10.72
CA LEU A 252 -8.81 -28.60 -10.58
C LEU A 252 -8.73 -29.60 -9.42
N PRO A 253 -7.82 -30.58 -9.46
CA PRO A 253 -7.65 -31.56 -8.37
C PRO A 253 -6.88 -31.01 -7.16
N TYR A 254 -6.45 -29.74 -7.20
CA TYR A 254 -5.56 -29.14 -6.20
C TYR A 254 -6.34 -28.49 -5.05
N ARG A 255 -5.85 -28.66 -3.82
CA ARG A 255 -6.37 -27.93 -2.66
C ARG A 255 -6.00 -26.46 -2.80
N SER A 256 -7.02 -25.61 -2.81
CA SER A 256 -6.86 -24.19 -3.08
C SER A 256 -7.36 -23.36 -1.91
N VAL A 257 -6.54 -22.43 -1.43
CA VAL A 257 -6.94 -21.44 -0.42
C VAL A 257 -6.95 -20.06 -1.07
N ILE A 258 -8.07 -19.34 -0.93
CA ILE A 258 -8.22 -17.97 -1.42
C ILE A 258 -8.30 -17.03 -0.21
N LEU A 259 -7.27 -16.19 -0.03
CA LEU A 259 -7.25 -15.13 0.96
C LEU A 259 -7.95 -13.88 0.41
N GLN A 260 -9.07 -13.49 1.01
CA GLN A 260 -9.98 -12.47 0.45
C GLN A 260 -9.54 -11.02 0.68
N GLY A 261 -8.61 -10.79 1.61
CA GLY A 261 -8.12 -9.45 1.95
C GLY A 261 -9.16 -8.60 2.68
N THR A 262 -10.03 -9.21 3.48
CA THR A 262 -11.09 -8.56 4.23
C THR A 262 -10.84 -8.68 5.74
N PRO A 263 -9.95 -7.83 6.31
CA PRO A 263 -9.51 -7.96 7.71
C PRO A 263 -10.60 -7.67 8.75
N SER A 264 -11.77 -7.21 8.34
CA SER A 264 -12.90 -6.95 9.24
C SER A 264 -13.57 -8.21 9.78
N VAL A 265 -13.39 -9.36 9.12
CA VAL A 265 -14.01 -10.63 9.49
C VAL A 265 -12.92 -11.71 9.57
N SER A 266 -13.04 -12.60 10.55
CA SER A 266 -12.24 -13.83 10.62
C SER A 266 -13.16 -15.00 10.32
N GLU A 267 -13.40 -15.27 9.03
CA GLU A 267 -14.25 -16.36 8.57
C GLU A 267 -13.46 -17.27 7.64
N VAL A 268 -13.62 -18.58 7.85
CA VAL A 268 -13.19 -19.63 6.93
C VAL A 268 -14.44 -20.30 6.39
N LYS A 269 -14.56 -20.35 5.07
CA LYS A 269 -15.70 -20.95 4.38
C LYS A 269 -15.23 -21.89 3.30
N LYS A 270 -15.71 -23.13 3.34
CA LYS A 270 -15.50 -24.09 2.24
C LYS A 270 -16.45 -23.74 1.08
N ALA A 271 -15.89 -23.31 -0.05
CA ALA A 271 -16.66 -22.89 -1.23
C ALA A 271 -16.88 -24.01 -2.25
N ALA A 272 -15.99 -25.02 -2.25
CA ALA A 272 -16.11 -26.25 -3.02
C ALA A 272 -15.39 -27.39 -2.29
N SER A 273 -15.39 -28.60 -2.84
CA SER A 273 -14.72 -29.77 -2.24
C SER A 273 -13.23 -29.52 -1.95
N ASN A 274 -12.56 -28.77 -2.83
CA ASN A 274 -11.12 -28.46 -2.80
C ASN A 274 -10.81 -26.95 -2.68
N VAL A 275 -11.79 -26.08 -2.40
CA VAL A 275 -11.59 -24.63 -2.33
C VAL A 275 -12.04 -24.05 -0.99
N TRP A 276 -11.15 -23.36 -0.30
CA TRP A 276 -11.39 -22.64 0.95
C TRP A 276 -11.26 -21.14 0.73
N LEU A 277 -12.27 -20.38 1.19
CA LEU A 277 -12.24 -18.93 1.28
C LEU A 277 -11.86 -18.56 2.71
N VAL A 278 -10.85 -17.72 2.85
CA VAL A 278 -10.39 -17.24 4.16
C VAL A 278 -10.39 -15.72 4.11
N SER A 279 -11.15 -15.09 5.01
CA SER A 279 -11.31 -13.63 5.02
C SER A 279 -9.97 -12.90 5.20
N HIS A 280 -9.23 -13.29 6.24
CA HIS A 280 -7.95 -12.70 6.59
C HIS A 280 -7.14 -13.61 7.53
N LEU A 281 -5.82 -13.51 7.46
CA LEU A 281 -4.84 -14.18 8.30
C LEU A 281 -3.75 -13.19 8.71
N SER A 282 -3.08 -13.45 9.83
CA SER A 282 -1.92 -12.65 10.27
C SER A 282 -0.79 -12.72 9.23
N SER A 283 0.12 -11.74 9.22
CA SER A 283 1.28 -11.76 8.32
C SER A 283 2.10 -13.06 8.47
N ARG A 284 2.23 -13.59 9.70
CA ARG A 284 2.96 -14.83 10.00
C ARG A 284 2.24 -16.09 9.50
N GLN A 285 0.92 -16.14 9.62
CA GLN A 285 0.09 -17.23 9.11
C GLN A 285 0.08 -17.26 7.57
N ILE A 286 0.04 -16.09 6.93
CA ILE A 286 0.16 -16.00 5.48
C ILE A 286 1.54 -16.47 5.02
N LEU A 287 2.60 -16.07 5.73
CA LEU A 287 3.96 -16.52 5.44
C LEU A 287 4.08 -18.05 5.54
N TYR A 288 3.47 -18.67 6.55
CA TYR A 288 3.39 -20.13 6.68
C TYR A 288 2.70 -20.78 5.47
N LEU A 289 1.53 -20.27 5.05
CA LEU A 289 0.87 -20.82 3.87
C LEU A 289 1.67 -20.61 2.58
N MET A 290 2.44 -19.52 2.48
CA MET A 290 3.30 -19.26 1.32
C MET A 290 4.54 -20.15 1.28
N SER A 291 5.07 -20.58 2.44
CA SER A 291 6.25 -21.45 2.49
C SER A 291 5.93 -22.92 2.23
N GLU A 292 4.68 -23.33 2.49
CA GLU A 292 4.22 -24.72 2.37
C GLU A 292 3.47 -25.02 1.07
N ALA A 293 3.08 -23.99 0.30
CA ALA A 293 2.37 -24.11 -0.97
C ALA A 293 3.32 -24.19 -2.17
#